data_AF-A0A7S2FW13-F1
#
_entry.id   AF-A0A7S2FW13-F1
#
_cell.length_a   1.000
_cell.length_b   1.000
_cell.length_c   1.000
_cell.angle_alpha   90.00
_cell.angle_beta   90.00
_cell.angle_gamma   90.00
#
_symmetry.space_group_name_H-M   'P 1'
#
loop_
_entity.id
_entity.type
_entity.pdbx_description
1 polymer ?
#
loop_
_entity_poly.entity_id
_entity_poly.type
_entity_poly.pdbx_seq_one_letter_code
_entity_poly.pdbx_strand_id
1 'polypeptide(L)'
;SMGLFLQKTNIIRDYLEDYVDKRAWWPQDVWQIYAKSGDLGEFAQPDGRPQAMACLNHMVTDALELIPECIKYLERLNNDQVFRFCAIPQVMAIATLDKCFNNGDVFTGVVKVRKGLAVKMIMESGTMKGIETWFNRFAMSIKAKIDPNDPSAARTAAACDVVCKLCADNRPIVMRGPGFLPFAALTALPFAFLGKMNTKLVGGLALYVGSYFFGSLLGQGPKPSKMPKKLM
;
A
#
# COMPACT_ATOMS: atom_id res chain seq x y z
N SER A 1 -0.47 13.29 11.92
CA SER A 1 -1.26 12.22 11.25
C SER A 1 -0.55 11.57 10.07
N MET A 2 0.03 12.31 9.11
CA MET A 2 0.68 11.69 7.93
C MET A 2 1.77 10.66 8.25
N GLY A 3 2.73 10.98 9.13
CA GLY A 3 3.77 10.01 9.52
C GLY A 3 3.20 8.78 10.22
N LEU A 4 2.19 8.97 11.07
CA LEU A 4 1.52 7.88 11.79
C LEU A 4 0.78 6.94 10.83
N PHE A 5 0.13 7.48 9.79
CA PHE A 5 -0.55 6.68 8.77
C PHE A 5 0.42 5.77 8.02
N LEU A 6 1.56 6.32 7.59
CA LEU A 6 2.62 5.53 6.93
C LEU A 6 3.19 4.46 7.87
N GLN A 7 3.48 4.84 9.12
CA GLN A 7 4.07 3.93 10.09
C GLN A 7 3.13 2.78 10.47
N LYS A 8 1.85 3.08 10.75
CA LYS A 8 0.83 2.05 11.02
C LYS A 8 0.68 1.10 9.83
N THR A 9 0.66 1.62 8.61
CA THR A 9 0.56 0.80 7.40
C THR A 9 1.72 -0.19 7.29
N ASN A 10 2.96 0.25 7.56
CA ASN A 10 4.11 -0.64 7.54
C ASN A 10 4.03 -1.70 8.64
N ILE A 11 3.73 -1.30 9.90
CA ILE A 11 3.56 -2.21 11.04
C ILE A 11 2.50 -3.29 10.76
N ILE A 12 1.39 -2.91 10.12
CA ILE A 12 0.33 -3.85 9.76
C ILE A 12 0.83 -4.87 8.74
N ARG A 13 1.48 -4.38 7.68
CA ARG A 13 1.93 -5.21 6.55
C ARG A 13 3.08 -6.15 6.94
N ASP A 14 3.98 -5.70 7.81
CA ASP A 14 5.23 -6.38 8.17
C ASP A 14 5.11 -7.34 9.36
N TYR A 15 3.89 -7.66 9.80
CA TYR A 15 3.61 -8.56 10.93
C TYR A 15 4.51 -9.81 10.97
N LEU A 16 4.55 -10.59 9.89
CA LEU A 16 5.30 -11.86 9.90
C LEU A 16 6.81 -11.65 9.91
N GLU A 17 7.30 -10.62 9.22
CA GLU A 17 8.73 -10.26 9.18
C GLU A 17 9.18 -9.82 10.58
N ASP A 18 8.39 -8.94 11.22
CA ASP A 18 8.64 -8.49 12.57
C ASP A 18 8.61 -9.65 13.57
N TYR A 19 7.62 -10.54 13.47
CA TYR A 19 7.50 -11.70 14.36
C TYR A 19 8.68 -12.68 14.22
N VAL A 20 9.11 -12.99 12.99
CA VAL A 20 10.28 -13.85 12.73
C VAL A 20 11.55 -13.23 13.30
N ASP A 21 11.68 -11.90 13.23
CA ASP A 21 12.78 -11.14 13.82
C ASP A 21 12.66 -10.95 15.36
N LYS A 22 11.63 -11.54 16.00
CA LYS A 22 11.32 -11.41 17.43
C LYS A 22 11.04 -9.95 17.85
N ARG A 23 10.44 -9.18 16.94
CA ARG A 23 9.96 -7.81 17.16
C ARG A 23 8.42 -7.83 17.18
N ALA A 24 7.82 -7.03 18.05
CA ALA A 24 6.37 -6.91 18.16
C ALA A 24 5.98 -5.43 18.22
N TRP A 25 5.31 -4.95 17.16
CA TRP A 25 4.85 -3.56 17.05
C TRP A 25 3.33 -3.43 17.07
N TRP A 26 2.59 -4.53 16.99
CA TRP A 26 1.15 -4.51 17.16
C TRP A 26 0.83 -4.21 18.62
N PRO A 27 -0.05 -3.23 18.90
CA PRO A 27 -0.33 -2.78 20.26
C PRO A 27 -1.06 -3.88 21.05
N GLN A 28 -0.54 -4.14 22.25
CA GLN A 28 -1.05 -5.17 23.16
C GLN A 28 -2.54 -5.02 23.46
N ASP A 29 -2.98 -3.80 23.71
CA ASP A 29 -4.38 -3.48 24.01
C ASP A 29 -5.35 -3.84 22.87
N VAL A 30 -4.85 -3.98 21.63
CA VAL A 30 -5.67 -4.40 20.49
C VAL A 30 -5.60 -5.91 20.30
N TRP A 31 -4.40 -6.48 20.16
CA TRP A 31 -4.30 -7.90 19.78
C TRP A 31 -4.73 -8.85 20.90
N GLN A 32 -4.62 -8.46 22.18
CA GLN A 32 -5.10 -9.28 23.30
C GLN A 32 -6.62 -9.46 23.32
N ILE A 33 -7.38 -8.59 22.66
CA ILE A 33 -8.84 -8.75 22.49
C ILE A 33 -9.15 -9.99 21.64
N TYR A 34 -8.23 -10.37 20.74
CA TYR A 34 -8.43 -11.42 19.74
C TYR A 34 -7.62 -12.69 20.02
N ALA A 35 -6.39 -12.56 20.53
CA ALA A 35 -5.50 -13.70 20.82
C ALA A 35 -5.99 -14.47 22.06
N LYS A 36 -6.40 -15.72 21.88
CA LYS A 36 -6.92 -16.54 22.98
C LYS A 36 -5.83 -17.01 23.92
N SER A 37 -4.64 -17.25 23.39
CA SER A 37 -3.45 -17.68 24.14
C SER A 37 -2.77 -16.56 24.91
N GLY A 38 -3.10 -15.30 24.60
CA GLY A 38 -2.38 -14.14 25.12
C GLY A 38 -1.00 -13.92 24.46
N ASP A 39 -0.73 -14.59 23.35
CA ASP A 39 0.49 -14.40 22.54
C ASP A 39 0.13 -13.90 21.12
N LEU A 40 0.79 -12.83 20.69
CA LEU A 40 0.67 -12.30 19.34
C LEU A 40 1.08 -13.35 18.28
N GLY A 41 2.02 -14.24 18.61
CA GLY A 41 2.48 -15.31 17.73
C GLY A 41 1.41 -16.32 17.30
N GLU A 42 0.28 -16.38 18.01
CA GLU A 42 -0.90 -17.18 17.65
C GLU A 42 -1.38 -16.89 16.22
N PHE A 43 -1.27 -15.64 15.78
CA PHE A 43 -1.76 -15.23 14.45
C PHE A 43 -0.93 -15.77 13.30
N ALA A 44 0.31 -16.22 13.55
CA ALA A 44 1.12 -16.91 12.54
C ALA A 44 0.70 -18.37 12.35
N GLN A 45 -0.09 -18.94 13.27
CA GLN A 45 -0.56 -20.32 13.18
C GLN A 45 -1.85 -20.43 12.36
N PRO A 46 -2.05 -21.53 11.61
CA PRO A 46 -3.29 -21.75 10.86
C PRO A 46 -4.55 -21.73 11.72
N ASP A 47 -4.47 -22.21 12.96
CA ASP A 47 -5.61 -22.36 13.86
C ASP A 47 -6.13 -21.02 14.42
N GLY A 48 -5.26 -20.00 14.49
CA GLY A 48 -5.59 -18.64 14.96
C GLY A 48 -6.16 -17.74 13.86
N ARG A 49 -6.39 -18.25 12.65
CA ARG A 49 -6.69 -17.45 11.46
C ARG A 49 -7.93 -16.55 11.57
N PRO A 50 -9.07 -17.00 12.15
CA PRO A 50 -10.24 -16.12 12.30
C PRO A 50 -9.97 -14.93 13.23
N GLN A 51 -9.30 -15.18 14.37
CA GLN A 51 -8.94 -14.16 15.36
C GLN A 51 -7.92 -13.18 14.80
N ALA A 52 -6.91 -13.72 14.12
CA ALA A 52 -5.90 -12.95 13.41
C ALA A 52 -6.55 -11.99 12.40
N MET A 53 -7.50 -12.48 11.61
CA MET A 53 -8.20 -11.66 10.62
C MET A 53 -8.96 -10.51 11.26
N ALA A 54 -9.72 -10.76 12.33
CA ALA A 54 -10.44 -9.71 13.04
C ALA A 54 -9.49 -8.65 13.64
N CYS A 55 -8.34 -9.07 14.18
CA CYS A 55 -7.31 -8.17 14.67
C CYS A 55 -6.68 -7.34 13.54
N LEU A 56 -6.39 -7.96 12.39
CA LEU A 56 -5.87 -7.26 11.21
C LEU A 56 -6.85 -6.20 10.71
N ASN A 57 -8.13 -6.55 10.62
CA ASN A 57 -9.17 -5.62 10.20
C ASN A 57 -9.26 -4.43 11.18
N HIS A 58 -9.25 -4.68 12.50
CA HIS A 58 -9.17 -3.63 13.53
C HIS A 58 -8.01 -2.67 13.28
N MET A 59 -6.80 -3.21 13.10
CA MET A 59 -5.59 -2.43 12.89
C MET A 59 -5.66 -1.59 11.60
N VAL A 60 -6.22 -2.16 10.53
CA VAL A 60 -6.45 -1.43 9.28
C VAL A 60 -7.46 -0.31 9.50
N THR A 61 -8.57 -0.55 10.22
CA THR A 61 -9.57 0.49 10.53
C THR A 61 -8.94 1.67 11.26
N ASP A 62 -8.11 1.40 12.26
CA ASP A 62 -7.36 2.41 13.03
C ASP A 62 -6.40 3.26 12.16
N ALA A 63 -5.90 2.69 11.07
CA ALA A 63 -5.09 3.42 10.11
C ALA A 63 -5.97 4.26 9.16
N LEU A 64 -7.11 3.73 8.70
CA LEU A 64 -8.02 4.45 7.81
C LEU A 64 -8.58 5.72 8.44
N GLU A 65 -8.81 5.74 9.75
CA GLU A 65 -9.29 6.91 10.50
C GLU A 65 -8.31 8.10 10.47
N LEU A 66 -7.04 7.89 10.11
CA LEU A 66 -6.05 8.95 9.97
C LEU A 66 -6.12 9.69 8.62
N ILE A 67 -6.77 9.09 7.62
CA ILE A 67 -6.81 9.59 6.25
C ILE A 67 -7.40 11.01 6.14
N PRO A 68 -8.51 11.36 6.81
CA PRO A 68 -9.07 12.72 6.73
C PRO A 68 -8.05 13.81 7.04
N GLU A 69 -7.21 13.60 8.05
CA GLU A 69 -6.17 14.55 8.44
C GLU A 69 -4.97 14.54 7.46
N CYS A 70 -4.71 13.41 6.80
CA CYS A 70 -3.72 13.34 5.72
C CYS A 70 -4.17 14.17 4.50
N ILE A 71 -5.44 14.03 4.08
CA ILE A 71 -6.02 14.80 2.96
C ILE A 71 -5.95 16.30 3.25
N LYS A 72 -6.44 16.74 4.42
CA LYS A 72 -6.38 18.15 4.86
C LYS A 72 -4.96 18.71 4.91
N TYR A 73 -3.97 17.88 5.25
CA TYR A 73 -2.58 18.29 5.24
C TYR A 73 -2.08 18.54 3.81
N LEU A 74 -2.39 17.62 2.87
CA LEU A 74 -1.97 17.73 1.48
C LEU A 74 -2.57 18.95 0.77
N GLU A 75 -3.81 19.32 1.11
CA GLU A 75 -4.49 20.53 0.59
C GLU A 75 -3.75 21.83 0.92
N ARG A 76 -2.95 21.85 2.00
CA ARG A 76 -2.21 23.04 2.44
C ARG A 76 -0.83 23.18 1.80
N LEU A 77 -0.41 22.20 1.00
CA LEU A 77 0.90 22.20 0.35
C LEU A 77 0.83 22.97 -0.98
N ASN A 78 1.50 24.11 -1.02
CA ASN A 78 1.50 24.99 -2.21
C ASN A 78 2.67 24.73 -3.18
N ASN A 79 3.67 23.94 -2.77
CA ASN A 79 4.83 23.64 -3.61
C ASN A 79 4.65 22.25 -4.24
N ASP A 80 4.61 22.18 -5.57
CA ASP A 80 4.36 20.93 -6.32
C ASP A 80 5.33 19.79 -5.99
N GLN A 81 6.61 20.11 -5.77
CA GLN A 81 7.62 19.08 -5.45
C GLN A 81 7.42 18.53 -4.03
N VAL A 82 7.14 19.42 -3.07
CA VAL A 82 6.81 19.03 -1.70
C VAL A 82 5.49 18.27 -1.65
N PHE A 83 4.48 18.72 -2.40
CA PHE A 83 3.20 18.04 -2.54
C PHE A 83 3.40 16.61 -3.02
N ARG A 84 4.10 16.42 -4.15
CA ARG A 84 4.35 15.08 -4.71
C ARG A 84 5.12 14.18 -3.75
N PHE A 85 6.16 14.72 -3.11
CA PHE A 85 6.96 14.00 -2.12
C PHE A 85 6.11 13.53 -0.94
N CYS A 86 5.19 14.36 -0.47
CA CYS A 86 4.28 14.02 0.61
C CYS A 86 3.13 13.10 0.17
N ALA A 87 2.55 13.31 -1.00
CA ALA A 87 1.30 12.69 -1.42
C ALA A 87 1.47 11.26 -1.95
N ILE A 88 2.55 11.00 -2.70
CA ILE A 88 2.81 9.67 -3.26
C ILE A 88 2.88 8.59 -2.18
N PRO A 89 3.64 8.75 -1.06
CA PRO A 89 3.64 7.77 0.02
C PRO A 89 2.25 7.52 0.62
N GLN A 90 1.39 8.54 0.70
CA GLN A 90 0.05 8.41 1.28
C GLN A 90 -0.85 7.54 0.39
N VAL A 91 -0.79 7.72 -0.93
CA VAL A 91 -1.52 6.87 -1.89
C VAL A 91 -0.98 5.43 -1.88
N MET A 92 0.34 5.26 -1.79
CA MET A 92 0.96 3.93 -1.64
C MET A 92 0.50 3.24 -0.34
N ALA A 93 0.32 3.99 0.73
CA ALA A 93 -0.10 3.45 2.02
C ALA A 93 -1.55 2.95 1.97
N ILE A 94 -2.52 3.73 1.48
CA ILE A 94 -3.90 3.24 1.35
C ILE A 94 -4.01 2.05 0.39
N ALA A 95 -3.23 2.03 -0.70
CA ALA A 95 -3.16 0.86 -1.60
C ALA A 95 -2.63 -0.40 -0.88
N THR A 96 -1.71 -0.22 0.06
CA THR A 96 -1.16 -1.31 0.87
C THR A 96 -2.18 -1.78 1.90
N LEU A 97 -2.88 -0.86 2.58
CA LEU A 97 -3.98 -1.20 3.49
C LEU A 97 -5.10 -1.95 2.77
N ASP A 98 -5.48 -1.51 1.57
CA ASP A 98 -6.44 -2.22 0.72
C ASP A 98 -5.98 -3.66 0.45
N LYS A 99 -4.70 -3.87 0.13
CA LYS A 99 -4.11 -5.19 -0.07
C LYS A 99 -4.04 -6.06 1.19
N CYS A 100 -3.92 -5.46 2.37
CA CYS A 100 -3.85 -6.17 3.64
C CYS A 100 -5.23 -6.45 4.23
N PHE A 101 -6.22 -5.59 3.98
CA PHE A 101 -7.55 -5.71 4.56
C PHE A 101 -8.23 -7.03 4.17
N ASN A 102 -8.73 -7.74 5.18
CA ASN A 102 -9.33 -9.06 5.05
C ASN A 102 -8.46 -10.06 4.24
N ASN A 103 -7.14 -9.95 4.33
CA ASN A 103 -6.18 -10.77 3.59
C ASN A 103 -5.27 -11.56 4.53
N GLY A 104 -5.44 -12.86 4.52
CA GLY A 104 -4.65 -13.74 5.37
C GLY A 104 -3.18 -13.88 4.94
N ASP A 105 -2.81 -13.48 3.73
CA ASP A 105 -1.42 -13.55 3.27
C ASP A 105 -0.46 -12.73 4.15
N VAL A 106 -0.99 -11.75 4.91
CA VAL A 106 -0.23 -10.97 5.91
C VAL A 106 0.44 -11.85 6.96
N PHE A 107 -0.16 -12.99 7.30
CA PHE A 107 0.38 -13.90 8.32
C PHE A 107 1.23 -15.04 7.75
N THR A 108 1.26 -15.21 6.43
CA THR A 108 1.99 -16.32 5.78
C THR A 108 3.13 -15.84 4.89
N GLY A 109 3.18 -14.56 4.54
CA GLY A 109 4.23 -14.02 3.70
C GLY A 109 4.17 -12.51 3.55
N VAL A 110 4.79 -12.01 2.49
CA VAL A 110 4.94 -10.57 2.28
C VAL A 110 3.90 -10.04 1.30
N VAL A 111 2.99 -9.21 1.80
CA VAL A 111 1.99 -8.53 0.99
C VAL A 111 2.58 -7.25 0.40
N LYS A 112 2.65 -7.18 -0.94
CA LYS A 112 3.20 -6.01 -1.65
C LYS A 112 2.28 -5.54 -2.78
N VAL A 113 2.27 -4.22 -2.99
CA VAL A 113 1.66 -3.58 -4.17
C VAL A 113 2.50 -3.92 -5.41
N ARG A 114 1.84 -4.29 -6.52
CA ARG A 114 2.54 -4.64 -7.77
C ARG A 114 3.23 -3.41 -8.35
N LYS A 115 4.46 -3.56 -8.84
CA LYS A 115 5.28 -2.46 -9.43
C LYS A 115 4.53 -1.64 -10.48
N GLY A 116 3.78 -2.27 -11.37
CA GLY A 116 2.99 -1.55 -12.39
C GLY A 116 1.91 -0.64 -11.80
N LEU A 117 1.24 -1.07 -10.73
CA LEU A 117 0.27 -0.24 -10.01
C LEU A 117 0.97 0.89 -9.26
N ALA A 118 2.13 0.62 -8.65
CA ALA A 118 2.94 1.64 -7.99
C ALA A 118 3.37 2.75 -8.96
N VAL A 119 3.86 2.40 -10.15
CA VAL A 119 4.22 3.38 -11.19
C VAL A 119 2.99 4.20 -11.61
N LYS A 120 1.83 3.55 -11.79
CA LYS A 120 0.59 4.25 -12.16
C LYS A 120 0.20 5.28 -11.08
N MET A 121 0.26 4.91 -9.81
CA MET A 121 -0.02 5.82 -8.71
C MET A 121 0.98 6.98 -8.66
N ILE A 122 2.28 6.73 -8.83
CA ILE A 122 3.31 7.79 -8.87
C ILE A 122 3.01 8.81 -9.99
N MET A 123 2.61 8.33 -11.16
CA MET A 123 2.32 9.20 -12.31
C MET A 123 1.03 10.00 -12.14
N GLU A 124 0.00 9.39 -11.55
CA GLU A 124 -1.35 9.99 -11.42
C GLU A 124 -1.54 10.79 -10.11
N SER A 125 -0.60 10.72 -9.17
CA SER A 125 -0.66 11.39 -7.85
C SER A 125 0.01 12.76 -7.83
N GLY A 126 -0.03 13.48 -8.96
CA GLY A 126 0.63 14.78 -9.13
C GLY A 126 -0.22 15.99 -8.71
N THR A 127 -1.50 15.80 -8.43
CA THR A 127 -2.47 16.85 -8.10
C THR A 127 -3.45 16.35 -7.04
N MET A 128 -4.10 17.26 -6.30
CA MET A 128 -5.08 16.89 -5.27
C MET A 128 -6.20 16.01 -5.83
N LYS A 129 -6.71 16.34 -7.03
CA LYS A 129 -7.69 15.52 -7.76
C LYS A 129 -7.21 14.09 -8.03
N GLY A 130 -5.94 13.93 -8.41
CA GLY A 130 -5.33 12.62 -8.62
C GLY A 130 -5.28 11.81 -7.33
N ILE A 131 -4.89 12.45 -6.23
CA ILE A 131 -4.87 11.86 -4.89
C ILE A 131 -6.27 11.40 -4.47
N GLU A 132 -7.26 12.29 -4.51
CA GLU A 132 -8.65 12.00 -4.14
C GLU A 132 -9.23 10.83 -4.94
N THR A 133 -8.93 10.76 -6.24
CA THR A 133 -9.35 9.65 -7.10
C THR A 133 -8.81 8.31 -6.59
N TRP A 134 -7.53 8.25 -6.22
CA TRP A 134 -6.92 7.03 -5.67
C TRP A 134 -7.44 6.69 -4.27
N PHE A 135 -7.57 7.68 -3.40
CA PHE A 135 -8.13 7.49 -2.06
C PHE A 135 -9.55 6.96 -2.11
N ASN A 136 -10.41 7.58 -2.92
CA ASN A 136 -11.79 7.13 -3.14
C ASN A 136 -11.83 5.70 -3.69
N ARG A 137 -11.02 5.40 -4.71
CA ARG A 137 -10.94 4.06 -5.30
C ARG A 137 -10.60 2.98 -4.28
N PHE A 138 -9.57 3.19 -3.47
CA PHE A 138 -9.16 2.19 -2.47
C PHE A 138 -10.12 2.15 -1.28
N ALA A 139 -10.70 3.27 -0.85
CA ALA A 139 -11.74 3.27 0.17
C ALA A 139 -12.98 2.46 -0.27
N MET A 140 -13.44 2.62 -1.51
CA MET A 140 -14.53 1.81 -2.07
C MET A 140 -14.16 0.33 -2.16
N SER A 141 -12.93 0.03 -2.57
CA SER A 141 -12.42 -1.35 -2.64
C SER A 141 -12.39 -2.02 -1.27
N ILE A 142 -11.90 -1.33 -0.23
CA ILE A 142 -11.94 -1.81 1.16
C ILE A 142 -13.37 -2.02 1.61
N LYS A 143 -14.25 -1.03 1.38
CA LYS A 143 -15.67 -1.11 1.76
C LYS A 143 -16.37 -2.32 1.15
N ALA A 144 -16.05 -2.69 -0.08
CA ALA A 144 -16.60 -3.87 -0.76
C ALA A 144 -16.11 -5.21 -0.19
N LYS A 145 -15.01 -5.23 0.57
CA LYS A 145 -14.42 -6.43 1.19
C LYS A 145 -14.80 -6.64 2.65
N ILE A 146 -15.59 -5.73 3.22
CA ILE A 146 -16.02 -5.81 4.62
C ILE A 146 -16.87 -7.06 4.81
N ASP A 147 -16.45 -7.94 5.71
CA ASP A 147 -17.29 -9.03 6.21
C ASP A 147 -18.30 -8.47 7.23
N PRO A 148 -19.62 -8.66 7.05
CA PRO A 148 -20.62 -8.21 8.01
C PRO A 148 -20.44 -8.77 9.43
N ASN A 149 -19.76 -9.91 9.58
CA ASN A 149 -19.49 -10.54 10.87
C ASN A 149 -18.22 -10.00 11.55
N ASP A 150 -17.44 -9.14 10.88
CA ASP A 150 -16.24 -8.56 11.46
C ASP A 150 -16.60 -7.56 12.59
N PRO A 151 -15.96 -7.64 13.78
CA PRO A 151 -16.25 -6.74 14.88
C PRO A 151 -16.03 -5.25 14.55
N SER A 152 -15.15 -4.95 13.59
CA SER A 152 -14.82 -3.59 13.16
C SER A 152 -15.59 -3.18 11.89
N ALA A 153 -16.55 -3.99 11.41
CA ALA A 153 -17.26 -3.76 10.14
C ALA A 153 -17.91 -2.36 10.07
N ALA A 154 -18.68 -1.99 11.10
CA ALA A 154 -19.38 -0.70 11.14
C ALA A 154 -18.39 0.48 11.19
N ARG A 155 -17.33 0.37 12.00
CA ARG A 155 -16.28 1.39 12.13
C ARG A 155 -15.51 1.56 10.81
N THR A 156 -15.18 0.46 10.15
CA THR A 156 -14.50 0.46 8.84
C THR A 156 -15.37 1.10 7.78
N ALA A 157 -16.65 0.73 7.70
CA ALA A 157 -17.58 1.32 6.75
C ALA A 157 -17.70 2.84 6.96
N ALA A 158 -17.81 3.28 8.22
CA ALA A 158 -17.86 4.70 8.56
C ALA A 158 -16.57 5.44 8.15
N ALA A 159 -15.39 4.88 8.44
CA ALA A 159 -14.11 5.46 8.02
C ALA A 159 -14.02 5.58 6.49
N CYS A 160 -14.36 4.52 5.75
CA CYS A 160 -14.42 4.55 4.29
C CYS A 160 -15.41 5.60 3.76
N ASP A 161 -16.57 5.76 4.39
CA ASP A 161 -17.57 6.76 3.99
C ASP A 161 -17.09 8.19 4.20
N VAL A 162 -16.34 8.46 5.26
CA VAL A 162 -15.70 9.77 5.46
C VAL A 162 -14.70 10.04 4.34
N VAL A 163 -13.83 9.08 4.02
CA VAL A 163 -12.87 9.22 2.91
C VAL A 163 -13.58 9.45 1.58
N CYS A 164 -14.61 8.65 1.28
CA CYS A 164 -15.38 8.80 0.06
C CYS A 164 -16.06 10.16 -0.04
N LYS A 165 -16.61 10.70 1.06
CA LYS A 165 -17.22 12.03 1.11
C LYS A 165 -16.21 13.15 0.88
N LEU A 166 -15.02 13.06 1.50
CA LEU A 166 -13.95 14.04 1.27
C LEU A 166 -13.47 14.04 -0.19
N CYS A 167 -13.48 12.89 -0.84
CA CYS A 167 -13.08 12.75 -2.24
C CYS A 167 -14.25 12.84 -3.24
N ALA A 168 -15.48 13.13 -2.79
CA ALA A 168 -16.70 12.99 -3.60
C ALA A 168 -16.81 13.99 -4.77
N ASP A 169 -16.06 15.10 -4.71
CA ASP A 169 -16.03 16.11 -5.77
C ASP A 169 -15.25 15.66 -7.01
N ASN A 170 -14.63 14.48 -6.98
CA ASN A 170 -13.91 13.91 -8.11
C ASN A 170 -14.42 12.50 -8.45
N ARG A 171 -15.51 12.45 -9.22
CA ARG A 171 -15.87 11.24 -9.97
C ARG A 171 -14.66 10.80 -10.81
N PRO A 172 -14.30 9.51 -10.83
CA PRO A 172 -13.20 9.05 -11.65
C PRO A 172 -13.54 9.29 -13.13
N ILE A 173 -12.57 9.83 -13.88
CA ILE A 173 -12.54 9.61 -15.32
C ILE A 173 -12.37 8.10 -15.47
N VAL A 174 -13.43 7.42 -15.89
CA VAL A 174 -13.34 6.07 -16.43
C VAL A 174 -12.45 6.21 -17.67
N MET A 175 -11.14 6.02 -17.51
CA MET A 175 -10.29 5.70 -18.64
C MET A 175 -10.74 4.33 -19.13
N ARG A 176 -11.72 4.32 -20.05
CA ARG A 176 -11.81 3.26 -21.05
C ARG A 176 -10.42 3.21 -21.66
N GLY A 177 -9.65 2.18 -21.33
CA GLY A 177 -8.40 1.94 -22.04
C GLY A 177 -8.69 2.01 -23.53
N PRO A 178 -7.79 2.57 -24.35
CA PRO A 178 -7.97 2.46 -25.80
C PRO A 178 -8.18 0.98 -26.08
N GLY A 179 -9.31 0.66 -26.72
CA GLY A 179 -9.61 -0.71 -27.11
C GLY A 179 -8.38 -1.32 -27.73
N PHE A 180 -8.08 -2.58 -27.36
CA PHE A 180 -7.00 -3.35 -27.94
C PHE A 180 -6.95 -3.13 -29.46
N LEU A 181 -6.02 -2.31 -29.92
CA LEU A 181 -5.60 -2.34 -31.31
C LEU A 181 -4.84 -3.65 -31.46
N PRO A 182 -5.24 -4.54 -32.37
CA PRO A 182 -4.52 -5.79 -32.60
C PRO A 182 -3.08 -5.45 -32.97
N PHE A 183 -2.15 -6.26 -32.47
CA PHE A 183 -0.69 -6.12 -32.50
C PHE A 183 -0.07 -6.03 -33.93
N ALA A 184 -0.88 -5.92 -34.98
CA ALA A 184 -0.47 -5.99 -36.38
C ALA A 184 -0.19 -4.63 -37.04
N ALA A 185 -0.31 -3.49 -36.34
CA ALA A 185 -0.20 -2.16 -36.95
C ALA A 185 1.05 -1.35 -36.56
N LEU A 186 2.15 -1.99 -36.13
CA LEU A 186 3.38 -1.29 -35.73
C LEU A 186 4.65 -1.70 -36.47
N THR A 187 4.54 -2.27 -37.67
CA THR A 187 5.71 -2.63 -38.50
C THR A 187 6.02 -1.63 -39.62
N ALA A 188 5.40 -0.46 -39.65
CA ALA A 188 5.64 0.52 -40.71
C ALA A 188 5.88 1.94 -40.18
N LEU A 189 7.01 2.16 -39.50
CA LEU A 189 7.67 3.47 -39.52
C LEU A 189 9.20 3.28 -39.66
N PRO A 190 9.88 4.08 -40.52
CA PRO A 190 11.27 3.86 -40.86
C PRO A 190 12.21 4.13 -39.68
N PHE A 191 13.31 3.39 -39.62
CA PHE A 191 14.33 3.36 -38.58
C PHE A 191 15.17 4.65 -38.40
N ALA A 192 14.64 5.82 -38.79
CA ALA A 192 15.37 7.08 -38.83
C ALA A 192 14.67 8.18 -38.01
N PHE A 193 14.39 7.94 -36.73
CA PHE A 193 14.07 9.02 -35.79
C PHE A 193 14.42 8.69 -34.32
N LEU A 194 15.46 7.88 -34.11
CA LEU A 194 15.97 7.50 -32.79
C LEU A 194 17.38 8.04 -32.51
N GLY A 195 17.70 9.21 -33.08
CA GLY A 195 19.01 9.86 -32.95
C GLY A 195 19.07 11.07 -32.02
N LYS A 196 17.95 11.54 -31.44
CA LYS A 196 17.94 12.76 -30.61
C LYS A 196 16.94 12.69 -29.45
N MET A 197 17.19 11.86 -28.45
CA MET A 197 16.64 12.09 -27.10
C MET A 197 17.76 12.02 -26.06
N ASN A 198 17.88 13.13 -25.33
CA ASN A 198 19.02 13.51 -24.50
C ASN A 198 19.07 12.67 -23.21
N THR A 199 20.20 12.00 -22.97
CA THR A 199 20.48 11.09 -21.84
C THR A 199 20.42 11.74 -20.45
N LYS A 200 20.31 13.08 -20.37
CA LYS A 200 20.26 13.80 -19.08
C LYS A 200 18.89 13.78 -18.39
N LEU A 201 17.79 13.58 -19.11
CA LEU A 201 16.44 13.60 -18.50
C LEU A 201 16.10 12.29 -17.77
N VAL A 202 16.66 11.17 -18.24
CA VAL A 202 16.44 9.83 -17.65
C VAL A 202 17.31 9.63 -16.41
N GLY A 203 18.54 10.18 -16.41
CA GLY A 203 19.47 10.08 -15.27
C GLY A 203 19.04 10.86 -14.03
N GLY A 204 18.42 12.04 -14.21
CA GLY A 204 17.95 12.88 -13.09
C GLY A 204 16.78 12.26 -12.32
N LEU A 205 15.87 11.58 -13.01
CA LEU A 205 14.72 10.92 -12.38
C LEU A 205 15.14 9.67 -11.57
N ALA A 206 16.17 8.95 -12.03
CA ALA A 206 16.71 7.77 -11.35
C ALA A 206 17.44 8.12 -10.04
N LEU A 207 18.15 9.26 -10.00
CA LEU A 207 18.87 9.72 -8.81
C LEU A 207 17.93 10.27 -7.73
N TYR A 208 16.88 11.01 -8.10
CA TYR A 208 15.95 11.60 -7.13
C TYR A 208 15.10 10.55 -6.39
N VAL A 209 14.79 9.42 -7.05
CA VAL A 209 14.06 8.30 -6.44
C VAL A 209 14.99 7.38 -5.63
N GLY A 210 16.28 7.31 -6.00
CA GLY A 210 17.25 6.44 -5.36
C GLY A 210 17.68 6.89 -3.96
N SER A 211 17.75 8.18 -3.66
CA SER A 211 18.34 8.65 -2.40
C SER A 211 17.41 8.57 -1.18
N TYR A 212 16.09 8.58 -1.36
CA TYR A 212 15.13 8.61 -0.23
C TYR A 212 14.32 7.32 -0.02
N PHE A 213 14.34 6.38 -0.97
CA PHE A 213 13.50 5.17 -0.90
C PHE A 213 14.25 3.84 -0.93
N PHE A 214 15.55 3.81 -1.26
CA PHE A 214 16.26 2.56 -1.50
C PHE A 214 16.81 1.86 -0.24
N GLY A 215 16.92 2.57 0.89
CA GLY A 215 17.40 1.99 2.14
C GLY A 215 16.43 1.00 2.79
N SER A 216 15.13 1.12 2.52
CA SER A 216 14.08 0.31 3.15
C SER A 216 13.41 -0.68 2.18
N LEU A 217 13.68 -0.59 0.87
CA LEU A 217 13.07 -1.46 -0.15
C LEU A 217 13.94 -2.66 -0.56
N LEU A 218 15.22 -2.67 -0.17
CA LEU A 218 16.14 -3.78 -0.40
C LEU A 218 16.72 -4.29 0.92
N GLY A 219 15.86 -4.90 1.74
CA GLY A 219 16.28 -5.94 2.67
C GLY A 219 16.78 -7.16 1.89
N GLN A 220 17.95 -7.06 1.25
CA GLN A 220 18.77 -8.22 0.95
C GLN A 220 19.86 -8.29 2.01
N GLY A 221 19.50 -8.79 3.19
CA GLY A 221 20.47 -9.51 4.00
C GLY A 221 21.01 -10.69 3.19
N PRO A 222 22.28 -11.09 3.38
CA PRO A 222 22.90 -12.15 2.60
C PRO A 222 22.08 -13.43 2.70
N LYS A 223 21.76 -14.04 1.55
CA LYS A 223 21.06 -15.33 1.49
C LYS A 223 21.86 -16.37 2.31
N PRO A 224 21.23 -17.14 3.23
CA PRO A 224 21.91 -18.25 3.85
C PRO A 224 22.31 -19.27 2.78
N SER A 225 23.59 -19.60 2.75
CA SER A 225 24.17 -20.63 1.87
C SER A 225 23.47 -21.96 2.12
N LYS A 226 23.09 -22.65 1.04
CA LYS A 226 22.60 -24.04 1.09
C LYS A 226 23.59 -24.90 1.87
N MET A 227 23.18 -25.41 3.04
CA MET A 227 23.94 -26.45 3.72
C MET A 227 23.99 -27.71 2.84
N PRO A 228 25.16 -28.33 2.63
CA PRO A 228 25.25 -29.60 1.95
C PRO A 228 24.68 -30.70 2.83
N LYS A 229 23.78 -31.52 2.28
CA LYS A 229 23.47 -32.84 2.82
C LYS A 229 24.75 -33.69 2.79
N LYS A 230 25.30 -34.02 3.96
CA LYS A 230 26.16 -35.18 4.20
C LYS A 230 25.66 -35.82 5.50
N LEU A 231 25.01 -36.97 5.41
CA LEU A 231 25.55 -38.34 5.39
C LEU A 231 25.96 -38.82 6.80
N MET A 232 25.29 -39.90 7.21
CA MET A 232 25.39 -40.70 8.44
C MET A 232 24.71 -40.13 9.68
#